data_AF-A0AAD6Z602-F1
#
_entry.id   AF-A0AAD6Z602-F1
#
_cell.length_a   1.000
_cell.length_b   1.000
_cell.length_c   1.000
_cell.angle_alpha   90.00
_cell.angle_beta   90.00
_cell.angle_gamma   90.00
#
_symmetry.space_group_name_H-M   'P 1'
#
loop_
_entity.id
_entity.type
_entity.pdbx_description
1 polymer ?
#
loop_
_entity_poly.entity_id
_entity_poly.type
_entity_poly.pdbx_seq_one_letter_code
_entity_poly.pdbx_strand_id
1 'polypeptide(L)'
;QILNIVNAVWDDGLFITFALLPGVITPQSNIYRTDRCLETIRHAKRASVLFIWMKVSMLLLPFVIPDATYAVAFFLPATGPFQCLELSYVLLRFMDKYIRSGDYNRFNLLSLSYKLGASGSFGVLIFDNKLRKAYKQARTHARLSRNSFRRNYEHAISTWPANCIELKQPNIVRELMRSVR
;
A
#
# COMPACT_ATOMS: atom_id res chain seq x y z
N GLN A 1 4.28 14.08 -8.37
CA GLN A 1 5.48 14.05 -7.51
C GLN A 1 5.57 12.78 -6.66
N ILE A 2 4.55 12.42 -5.86
CA ILE A 2 4.53 11.19 -5.04
C ILE A 2 4.87 9.94 -5.86
N LEU A 3 4.20 9.74 -6.99
CA LEU A 3 4.40 8.58 -7.86
C LEU A 3 5.86 8.43 -8.31
N ASN A 4 6.53 9.54 -8.65
CA ASN A 4 7.92 9.53 -9.07
C ASN A 4 8.84 9.07 -7.94
N ILE A 5 8.63 9.57 -6.71
CA ILE A 5 9.41 9.16 -5.54
C ILE A 5 9.19 7.68 -5.24
N VAL A 6 7.94 7.20 -5.29
CA VAL A 6 7.62 5.80 -5.02
C VAL A 6 8.20 4.86 -6.08
N ASN A 7 8.16 5.23 -7.36
CA ASN A 7 8.73 4.43 -8.44
C ASN A 7 10.27 4.47 -8.46
N ALA A 8 10.90 5.52 -7.93
CA ALA A 8 12.36 5.65 -7.86
C ALA A 8 13.01 4.83 -6.72
N VAL A 9 12.22 4.22 -5.83
CA VAL A 9 12.74 3.49 -4.65
C VAL A 9 13.70 2.34 -4.97
N TRP A 10 13.63 1.77 -6.18
CA TRP A 10 14.57 0.73 -6.60
C TRP A 10 15.92 1.28 -7.03
N ASP A 11 15.96 2.52 -7.47
CA ASP A 11 17.18 3.21 -7.92
C ASP A 11 17.84 3.93 -6.74
N ASP A 12 17.04 4.70 -6.00
CA ASP A 12 17.51 5.56 -4.90
C ASP A 12 17.56 4.82 -3.56
N GLY A 13 16.86 3.69 -3.45
CA GLY A 13 16.73 2.96 -2.20
C GLY A 13 15.69 3.55 -1.24
N LEU A 14 15.22 2.69 -0.33
CA LEU A 14 14.15 3.02 0.61
C LEU A 14 14.51 4.17 1.56
N PHE A 15 15.76 4.25 2.03
CA PHE A 15 16.16 5.26 3.00
C PHE A 15 16.09 6.68 2.42
N ILE A 16 16.61 6.87 1.21
CA ILE A 16 16.64 8.18 0.53
C ILE A 16 15.21 8.61 0.17
N THR A 17 14.42 7.73 -0.44
CA THR A 17 13.03 8.03 -0.82
C THR A 17 12.13 8.28 0.40
N PHE A 18 12.31 7.53 1.49
CA PHE A 18 11.55 7.72 2.72
C PHE A 18 11.80 9.07 3.36
N ALA A 19 13.00 9.62 3.21
CA ALA A 19 13.34 10.93 3.72
C ALA A 19 12.51 12.05 3.04
N LEU A 20 12.12 11.86 1.78
CA LEU A 20 11.42 12.86 0.97
C LEU A 20 9.90 12.73 1.06
N LEU A 21 9.40 11.49 1.01
CA LEU A 21 7.99 11.21 0.77
C LEU A 21 7.01 11.82 1.80
N PRO A 22 7.27 11.80 3.12
CA PRO A 22 6.34 12.36 4.12
C PRO A 22 6.02 13.84 3.88
N GLY A 23 7.04 14.64 3.55
CA GLY A 23 6.87 16.06 3.27
C GLY A 23 6.07 16.35 1.99
N VAL A 24 6.00 15.38 1.07
CA VAL A 24 5.21 15.48 -0.17
C VAL A 24 3.78 15.00 0.04
N ILE A 25 3.55 13.99 0.90
CA ILE A 25 2.21 13.48 1.23
C ILE A 25 1.41 14.50 2.04
N THR A 26 2.06 15.19 2.98
CA THR A 26 1.43 16.22 3.81
C THR A 26 2.29 17.48 3.87
N PRO A 27 2.34 18.28 2.79
CA PRO A 27 3.14 19.49 2.76
C PRO A 27 2.65 20.46 3.84
N GLN A 28 3.59 21.02 4.60
CA GLN A 28 3.33 22.06 5.61
C GLN A 28 2.33 21.69 6.72
N SER A 29 2.11 20.39 6.97
CA SER A 29 1.23 19.98 8.07
C SER A 29 1.89 20.19 9.42
N ASN A 30 1.21 20.90 10.32
CA ASN A 30 1.56 20.99 11.74
C ASN A 30 1.05 19.79 12.56
N ILE A 31 0.24 18.92 11.94
CA ILE A 31 -0.41 17.78 12.60
C ILE A 31 0.44 16.51 12.44
N TYR A 32 1.14 16.38 11.31
CA TYR A 32 1.89 15.18 10.97
C TYR A 32 3.39 15.39 11.08
N ARG A 33 4.06 14.46 11.76
CA ARG A 33 5.52 14.45 11.81
C ARG A 33 6.06 14.05 10.45
N THR A 34 7.06 14.79 9.99
CA THR A 34 7.80 14.54 8.74
C THR A 34 9.31 14.51 8.99
N ASP A 35 9.74 14.62 10.25
CA ASP A 35 11.13 14.68 10.64
C ASP A 35 11.83 13.31 10.58
N ARG A 36 13.14 13.36 10.34
CA ARG A 36 13.98 12.21 9.97
C ARG A 36 14.81 11.68 11.13
N CYS A 37 14.24 11.61 12.32
CA CYS A 37 14.96 11.05 13.47
C CYS A 37 14.86 9.52 13.51
N LEU A 38 15.77 8.89 14.25
CA LEU A 38 15.81 7.43 14.39
C LEU A 38 14.50 6.87 14.96
N GLU A 39 13.83 7.64 15.83
CA GLU A 39 12.55 7.29 16.43
C GLU A 39 11.44 7.19 15.38
N THR A 40 11.29 8.19 14.50
CA THR A 40 10.24 8.20 13.47
C THR A 40 10.43 7.06 12.47
N ILE A 41 11.68 6.75 12.10
CA ILE A 41 12.01 5.60 11.25
C ILE A 41 11.64 4.28 11.95
N ARG A 42 11.99 4.13 13.23
CA ARG A 42 11.64 2.92 14.01
C ARG A 42 10.15 2.76 14.16
N HIS A 43 9.41 3.85 14.35
CA HIS A 43 7.96 3.85 14.42
C HIS A 43 7.35 3.41 13.10
N ALA A 44 7.74 4.04 11.99
CA ALA A 44 7.23 3.71 10.67
C ALA A 44 7.45 2.24 10.28
N LYS A 45 8.58 1.65 10.70
CA LYS A 45 8.87 0.22 10.47
C LYS A 45 7.92 -0.75 11.18
N ARG A 46 7.20 -0.31 12.21
CA ARG A 46 6.22 -1.11 12.96
C ARG A 46 4.80 -1.00 12.41
N ALA A 47 4.61 -0.18 11.38
CA ALA A 47 3.33 0.06 10.75
C ALA A 47 2.64 -1.27 10.37
N SER A 48 1.36 -1.36 10.75
CA SER A 48 0.50 -2.47 10.38
C SER A 48 -0.36 -2.08 9.18
N VAL A 49 -0.46 -2.93 8.17
CA VAL A 49 -1.23 -2.66 6.96
C VAL A 49 -1.92 -3.92 6.47
N LEU A 50 -3.14 -3.74 5.98
CA LEU A 50 -3.90 -4.71 5.23
C LEU A 50 -3.95 -4.28 3.77
N PHE A 51 -3.73 -5.23 2.87
CA PHE A 51 -3.86 -5.05 1.42
C PHE A 51 -4.92 -5.97 0.85
N ILE A 52 -5.68 -5.47 -0.12
CA ILE A 52 -6.65 -6.22 -0.91
C ILE A 52 -6.20 -6.14 -2.37
N TRP A 53 -5.87 -7.29 -2.94
CA TRP A 53 -5.36 -7.42 -4.29
C TRP A 53 -6.50 -7.67 -5.27
N MET A 54 -6.60 -6.84 -6.31
CA MET A 54 -7.64 -6.95 -7.33
C MET A 54 -7.14 -6.53 -8.72
N LYS A 55 -7.97 -6.76 -9.74
CA LYS A 55 -7.77 -6.14 -11.05
C LYS A 55 -8.43 -4.77 -11.07
N VAL A 56 -7.91 -3.85 -11.88
CA VAL A 56 -8.50 -2.51 -12.04
C VAL A 56 -9.92 -2.59 -12.59
N SER A 57 -10.23 -3.60 -13.41
CA SER A 57 -11.60 -3.84 -13.92
C SER A 57 -12.64 -4.12 -12.83
N MET A 58 -12.22 -4.39 -11.59
CA MET A 58 -13.11 -4.56 -10.43
C MET A 58 -13.37 -3.24 -9.70
N LEU A 59 -12.62 -2.18 -10.02
CA LEU A 59 -12.87 -0.83 -9.53
C LEU A 59 -13.87 -0.13 -10.46
N LEU A 60 -14.87 0.51 -9.86
CA LEU A 60 -15.74 1.44 -10.59
C LEU A 60 -15.07 2.81 -10.63
N LEU A 61 -14.08 2.97 -11.51
CA LEU A 61 -13.44 4.25 -11.74
C LEU A 61 -14.28 5.06 -12.74
N PRO A 62 -14.51 6.36 -12.50
CA PRO A 62 -15.21 7.22 -13.46
C PRO A 62 -14.33 7.59 -14.67
N PHE A 63 -13.08 7.12 -14.72
CA PHE A 63 -12.11 7.41 -15.77
C PHE A 63 -11.21 6.20 -16.04
N VAL A 64 -10.57 6.21 -17.22
CA VAL A 64 -9.59 5.20 -17.62
C VAL A 64 -8.18 5.70 -17.30
N ILE A 65 -7.37 4.82 -16.71
CA ILE A 65 -5.93 5.06 -16.52
C ILE A 65 -5.21 4.17 -17.54
N PRO A 66 -4.44 4.74 -18.49
CA PRO A 66 -3.67 3.96 -19.46
C PRO A 66 -2.79 2.90 -18.77
N ASP A 67 -2.70 1.70 -19.36
CA ASP A 67 -1.92 0.55 -18.87
C ASP A 67 -2.30 -0.01 -17.49
N ALA A 68 -3.27 0.58 -16.81
CA ALA A 68 -3.70 0.16 -15.48
C ALA A 68 -4.36 -1.22 -15.53
N THR A 69 -3.70 -2.20 -14.89
CA THR A 69 -4.13 -3.60 -14.91
C THR A 69 -4.48 -4.11 -13.52
N TYR A 70 -3.67 -3.75 -12.52
CA TYR A 70 -3.81 -4.24 -11.16
C TYR A 70 -4.05 -3.11 -10.18
N ALA A 71 -4.83 -3.40 -9.15
CA ALA A 71 -5.08 -2.47 -8.06
C ALA A 71 -4.85 -3.16 -6.72
N VAL A 72 -4.35 -2.39 -5.76
CA VAL A 72 -4.16 -2.82 -4.39
C VAL A 72 -4.78 -1.77 -3.47
N ALA A 73 -5.94 -2.10 -2.91
CA ALA A 73 -6.52 -1.30 -1.85
C ALA A 73 -5.76 -1.57 -0.55
N PHE A 74 -5.62 -0.57 0.30
CA PHE A 74 -4.95 -0.72 1.59
C PHE A 74 -5.69 -0.03 2.73
N PHE A 75 -5.50 -0.59 3.92
CA PHE A 75 -5.85 0.02 5.18
C PHE A 75 -4.66 -0.05 6.13
N LEU A 76 -4.26 1.12 6.63
CA LEU A 76 -3.15 1.32 7.53
C LEU A 76 -3.72 1.91 8.83
N PRO A 77 -4.07 1.08 9.83
CA PRO A 77 -4.42 1.57 11.16
C PRO A 77 -3.25 2.36 11.73
N ALA A 78 -3.48 3.64 11.96
CA ALA A 78 -2.46 4.58 12.37
C ALA A 78 -3.13 5.74 13.10
N THR A 79 -2.50 6.26 14.14
CA THR A 79 -2.95 7.48 14.81
C THR A 79 -1.97 8.62 14.54
N GLY A 80 -2.46 9.85 14.62
CA GLY A 80 -1.57 11.01 14.61
C GLY A 80 -0.55 10.92 15.75
N PRO A 81 0.69 11.43 15.58
CA PRO A 81 1.17 12.23 14.44
C PRO A 81 1.93 11.43 13.37
N PHE A 82 2.01 10.10 13.46
CA PHE A 82 2.91 9.29 12.63
C PHE A 82 2.30 8.76 11.32
N GLN A 83 0.99 8.97 11.09
CA GLN A 83 0.27 8.43 9.93
C GLN A 83 0.98 8.66 8.59
N CYS A 84 1.53 9.87 8.38
CA CYS A 84 2.21 10.22 7.14
C CYS A 84 3.53 9.43 6.95
N LEU A 85 4.28 9.24 8.04
CA LEU A 85 5.51 8.43 8.05
C LEU A 85 5.17 6.97 7.80
N GLU A 86 4.16 6.44 8.47
CA GLU A 86 3.74 5.04 8.27
C GLU A 86 3.26 4.80 6.84
N LEU A 87 2.45 5.70 6.28
CA LEU A 87 1.99 5.62 4.90
C LEU A 87 3.18 5.66 3.94
N SER A 88 4.09 6.61 4.12
CA SER A 88 5.30 6.72 3.30
C SER A 88 6.14 5.44 3.33
N TYR A 89 6.37 4.90 4.52
CA TYR A 89 7.12 3.65 4.68
C TYR A 89 6.42 2.48 4.01
N VAL A 90 5.11 2.34 4.19
CA VAL A 90 4.31 1.26 3.61
C VAL A 90 4.34 1.31 2.08
N LEU A 91 4.17 2.49 1.47
CA LEU A 91 4.22 2.67 0.02
C LEU A 91 5.58 2.24 -0.55
N LEU A 92 6.67 2.72 0.04
CA LEU A 92 8.04 2.41 -0.43
C LEU A 92 8.41 0.95 -0.16
N ARG A 93 8.07 0.44 1.02
CA ARG A 93 8.30 -0.96 1.38
C ARG A 93 7.50 -1.90 0.50
N PHE A 94 6.34 -1.46 0.00
CA PHE A 94 5.54 -2.25 -0.92
C PHE A 94 6.29 -2.55 -2.22
N MET A 95 6.82 -1.50 -2.83
CA MET A 95 7.61 -1.58 -4.05
C MET A 95 8.86 -2.45 -3.86
N ASP A 96 9.62 -2.21 -2.78
CA ASP A 96 10.86 -2.96 -2.46
C ASP A 96 10.60 -4.45 -2.15
N LYS A 97 9.49 -4.76 -1.49
CA LYS A 97 9.17 -6.15 -1.13
C LYS A 97 8.71 -6.96 -2.34
N TYR A 98 7.84 -6.40 -3.18
CA TYR A 98 7.18 -7.16 -4.25
C TYR A 98 7.94 -7.19 -5.57
N ILE A 99 8.98 -6.37 -5.76
CA ILE A 99 9.88 -6.54 -6.90
C ILE A 99 10.56 -7.91 -6.87
N ARG A 100 10.91 -8.43 -5.67
CA ARG A 100 11.50 -9.77 -5.50
C ARG A 100 10.54 -10.89 -5.88
N SER A 101 9.26 -10.72 -5.52
CA SER A 101 8.15 -11.60 -5.97
C SER A 101 7.96 -11.59 -7.48
N GLY A 102 8.36 -10.50 -8.14
CA GLY A 102 8.31 -10.31 -9.57
C GLY A 102 9.53 -10.83 -10.32
N ASP A 103 10.46 -11.55 -9.67
CA ASP A 103 11.75 -11.94 -10.25
C ASP A 103 12.51 -10.69 -10.74
N TYR A 104 12.54 -9.68 -9.87
CA TYR A 104 13.14 -8.38 -10.10
C TYR A 104 12.57 -7.56 -11.27
N ASN A 105 11.46 -8.00 -11.87
CA ASN A 105 10.77 -7.21 -12.88
C ASN A 105 10.10 -5.99 -12.23
N ARG A 106 10.63 -4.80 -12.52
CA ARG A 106 10.09 -3.51 -12.06
C ARG A 106 8.67 -3.31 -12.60
N PHE A 107 7.78 -2.81 -11.75
CA PHE A 107 6.43 -2.40 -12.11
C PHE A 107 6.26 -0.91 -11.83
N ASN A 108 5.19 -0.28 -12.30
CA ASN A 108 5.00 1.15 -12.02
C ASN A 108 3.70 1.39 -11.28
N LEU A 109 3.78 2.19 -10.22
CA LEU A 109 2.62 2.84 -9.63
C LEU A 109 2.18 3.97 -10.57
N LEU A 110 1.04 3.77 -11.22
CA LEU A 110 0.47 4.70 -12.20
C LEU A 110 -0.44 5.73 -11.56
N SER A 111 -1.10 5.36 -10.46
CA SER A 111 -1.96 6.26 -9.70
C SER A 111 -2.07 5.81 -8.25
N LEU A 112 -2.30 6.79 -7.38
CA LEU A 112 -2.49 6.62 -5.95
C LEU A 112 -3.60 7.57 -5.51
N SER A 113 -4.62 7.02 -4.86
CA SER A 113 -5.62 7.79 -4.12
C SER A 113 -5.57 7.35 -2.66
N TYR A 114 -5.53 8.30 -1.73
CA TYR A 114 -5.50 8.00 -0.29
C TYR A 114 -6.24 9.07 0.51
N LYS A 115 -6.67 8.69 1.71
CA LYS A 115 -7.19 9.59 2.72
C LYS A 115 -6.53 9.28 4.05
N LEU A 116 -6.16 10.32 4.78
CA LEU A 116 -5.75 10.25 6.18
C LEU A 116 -6.98 10.55 7.03
N GLY A 117 -7.35 9.64 7.92
CA GLY A 117 -8.49 9.77 8.82
C GLY A 117 -8.12 9.50 10.27
N ALA A 118 -9.06 9.69 11.20
CA ALA A 118 -8.80 9.52 12.63
C ALA A 118 -8.37 8.09 13.01
N SER A 119 -8.92 7.07 12.33
CA SER A 119 -8.64 5.65 12.58
C SER A 119 -7.46 5.08 11.78
N GLY A 120 -6.87 5.87 10.88
CA GLY A 120 -5.80 5.41 10.00
C GLY A 120 -5.87 5.99 8.60
N SER A 121 -5.03 5.45 7.74
CA SER A 121 -4.98 5.79 6.33
C SER A 121 -5.60 4.69 5.49
N PHE A 122 -6.33 5.05 4.46
CA PHE A 122 -6.82 4.10 3.46
C PHE A 122 -6.59 4.65 2.06
N GLY A 123 -6.52 3.76 1.08
CA GLY A 123 -6.32 4.19 -0.29
C GLY A 123 -6.25 3.03 -1.27
N VAL A 124 -5.98 3.38 -2.53
CA VAL A 124 -5.78 2.43 -3.62
C VAL A 124 -4.55 2.82 -4.41
N LEU A 125 -3.73 1.80 -4.63
CA LEU A 125 -2.57 1.81 -5.50
C LEU A 125 -2.96 1.19 -6.83
N ILE A 126 -2.69 1.86 -7.94
CA ILE A 126 -2.99 1.37 -9.29
C ILE A 126 -1.69 1.15 -10.04
N PHE A 127 -1.53 -0.04 -10.60
CA PHE A 127 -0.29 -0.52 -11.20
C PHE A 127 -0.49 -0.99 -12.64
N ASP A 128 0.62 -0.93 -13.39
CA ASP A 128 0.73 -1.52 -14.70
C ASP A 128 0.68 -3.06 -14.68
N ASN A 129 0.70 -3.67 -15.87
CA ASN A 129 0.67 -5.13 -16.04
C ASN A 129 1.93 -5.85 -15.47
N LYS A 130 3.03 -5.15 -15.19
CA LYS A 130 4.27 -5.79 -14.74
C LYS A 130 4.14 -6.30 -13.30
N LEU A 131 3.15 -5.84 -12.52
CA LEU A 131 2.79 -6.39 -11.20
C LEU A 131 2.20 -7.82 -11.27
N ARG A 132 1.92 -8.35 -12.46
CA ARG A 132 1.26 -9.65 -12.68
C ARG A 132 1.82 -10.81 -11.85
N LYS A 133 3.15 -10.92 -11.76
CA LYS A 133 3.82 -11.99 -11.00
C LYS A 133 3.51 -11.90 -9.50
N ALA A 134 3.67 -10.71 -8.90
CA ALA A 134 3.34 -10.46 -7.50
C ALA A 134 1.85 -10.70 -7.20
N TYR A 135 0.96 -10.24 -8.09
CA TYR A 135 -0.48 -10.47 -7.97
C TYR A 135 -0.84 -11.98 -8.02
N LYS A 136 -0.28 -12.73 -8.96
CA LYS A 136 -0.48 -14.19 -9.04
C LYS A 136 0.01 -14.88 -7.77
N GLN A 137 1.18 -14.49 -7.26
CA GLN A 137 1.72 -15.04 -6.02
C GLN A 137 0.81 -14.76 -4.82
N ALA A 138 0.31 -13.52 -4.69
CA ALA A 138 -0.64 -13.14 -3.65
C ALA A 138 -1.91 -14.02 -3.69
N ARG A 139 -2.47 -14.25 -4.88
CA ARG A 139 -3.63 -15.15 -5.06
C ARG A 139 -3.31 -16.60 -4.70
N THR A 140 -2.16 -17.12 -5.12
CA THR A 140 -1.75 -18.49 -4.79
C THR A 140 -1.58 -18.66 -3.29
N HIS A 141 -0.90 -17.72 -2.61
CA HIS A 141 -0.72 -17.77 -1.16
C HIS A 141 -2.04 -17.66 -0.40
N ALA A 142 -2.94 -16.79 -0.85
CA ALA A 142 -4.29 -16.67 -0.29
C ALA A 142 -5.11 -17.95 -0.47
N ARG A 143 -5.01 -18.63 -1.63
CA ARG A 143 -5.70 -19.91 -1.88
C ARG A 143 -5.20 -21.03 -0.98
N LEU A 144 -3.90 -21.02 -0.68
CA LEU A 144 -3.26 -22.03 0.17
C LEU A 144 -3.28 -21.64 1.66
N SER A 145 -3.91 -20.53 2.03
CA SER A 145 -3.89 -19.96 3.39
C SER A 145 -2.49 -19.85 4.00
N ARG A 146 -1.48 -19.59 3.16
CA ARG A 146 -0.07 -19.52 3.59
C ARG A 146 0.28 -18.14 4.10
N ASN A 147 1.12 -18.12 5.14
CA ASN A 147 1.69 -16.90 5.70
C ASN A 147 0.59 -15.93 6.17
N SER A 148 0.78 -14.64 5.86
CA SER A 148 -0.13 -13.55 6.14
C SER A 148 -1.21 -13.31 5.08
N PHE A 149 -1.42 -14.28 4.20
CA PHE A 149 -2.42 -14.19 3.14
C PHE A 149 -3.70 -14.93 3.52
N ARG A 150 -4.84 -14.33 3.18
CA ARG A 150 -6.17 -14.91 3.34
C ARG A 150 -6.98 -14.64 2.08
N ARG A 151 -7.95 -15.50 1.78
CA ARG A 151 -8.90 -15.28 0.70
C ARG A 151 -10.21 -14.76 1.27
N ASN A 152 -10.74 -13.68 0.70
CA ASN A 152 -12.09 -13.23 0.96
C ASN A 152 -12.81 -13.05 -0.40
N TYR A 153 -13.83 -13.87 -0.66
CA TYR A 153 -14.47 -14.02 -1.97
C TYR A 153 -13.44 -14.23 -3.10
N GLU A 154 -13.38 -13.31 -4.06
CA GLU A 154 -12.46 -13.35 -5.20
C GLU A 154 -11.10 -12.69 -4.94
N HIS A 155 -10.96 -12.01 -3.79
CA HIS A 155 -9.81 -11.18 -3.49
C HIS A 155 -8.79 -11.91 -2.62
N ALA A 156 -7.51 -11.72 -2.95
CA ALA A 156 -6.43 -12.06 -2.05
C ALA A 156 -6.25 -10.89 -1.07
N ILE A 157 -6.18 -11.20 0.21
CA ILE A 157 -5.88 -10.25 1.28
C ILE A 157 -4.53 -10.60 1.86
N SER A 158 -3.71 -9.61 2.16
CA SER A 158 -2.43 -9.80 2.85
C SER A 158 -2.21 -8.76 3.92
N THR A 159 -1.63 -9.16 5.05
CA THR A 159 -1.30 -8.23 6.15
C THR A 159 0.21 -8.17 6.40
N TRP A 160 0.70 -6.98 6.76
CA TRP A 160 2.06 -6.76 7.29
C TRP A 160 1.99 -5.99 8.61
N PRO A 161 2.70 -6.41 9.67
CA PRO A 161 3.30 -7.73 9.86
C PRO A 161 2.28 -8.86 9.69
N ALA A 162 2.75 -10.11 9.66
CA ALA A 162 1.85 -11.23 9.42
C ALA A 162 0.79 -11.34 10.52
N ASN A 163 -0.49 -11.48 10.13
CA ASN A 163 -1.64 -11.65 11.04
C ASN A 163 -1.83 -10.48 12.03
N CYS A 164 -1.32 -9.29 11.73
CA CYS A 164 -1.44 -8.13 12.65
C CYS A 164 -2.83 -7.50 12.69
N ILE A 165 -3.70 -7.82 11.72
CA ILE A 165 -5.06 -7.29 11.63
C ILE A 165 -6.01 -8.49 11.58
N GLU A 166 -6.83 -8.62 12.62
CA GLU A 166 -7.88 -9.64 12.69
C GLU A 166 -9.04 -9.25 11.77
N LEU A 167 -9.27 -10.08 10.76
CA LEU A 167 -10.40 -9.97 9.84
C LEU A 167 -11.67 -10.48 10.53
N LYS A 168 -12.18 -9.76 11.53
CA LYS A 168 -13.38 -10.17 12.28
C LYS A 168 -14.68 -10.09 11.48
N GLN A 169 -14.68 -9.37 10.36
CA GLN A 169 -15.89 -9.14 9.57
C GLN A 169 -15.74 -9.63 8.12
N PRO A 170 -16.73 -10.37 7.59
CA PRO A 170 -16.74 -10.81 6.19
C PRO A 170 -16.79 -9.63 5.20
N ASN A 171 -17.15 -8.42 5.64
CA ASN A 171 -17.42 -7.25 4.79
C ASN A 171 -16.31 -6.18 4.75
N ILE A 172 -15.13 -6.41 5.35
CA ILE A 172 -14.06 -5.38 5.36
C ILE A 172 -13.67 -4.91 3.95
N VAL A 173 -13.80 -5.79 2.96
CA VAL A 173 -13.58 -5.47 1.54
C VAL A 173 -14.64 -4.49 1.04
N ARG A 174 -15.92 -4.67 1.38
CA ARG A 174 -16.99 -3.75 1.00
C ARG A 174 -16.82 -2.39 1.66
N GLU A 175 -16.43 -2.35 2.94
CA GLU A 175 -16.21 -1.11 3.66
C GLU A 175 -15.02 -0.33 3.10
N LEU A 176 -13.90 -1.00 2.83
CA LEU A 176 -12.75 -0.36 2.19
C LEU A 176 -13.07 0.14 0.79
N MET A 177 -13.80 -0.66 -0.01
CA MET A 177 -14.21 -0.25 -1.35
C MET A 177 -15.26 0.88 -1.35
N ARG A 178 -16.03 1.06 -0.27
CA ARG A 178 -16.92 2.21 -0.09
C ARG A 178 -16.15 3.46 0.29
N SER A 179 -15.17 3.35 1.19
CA SER A 179 -14.38 4.49 1.67
C SER A 179 -13.50 5.12 0.59
N VAL A 180 -13.18 4.37 -0.47
CA VAL A 180 -12.39 4.85 -1.62
C VAL A 180 -13.23 5.60 -2.66
N ARG A 181 -14.58 5.53 -2.59
CA ARG A 181 -15.48 6.33 -3.44
C ARG A 181 -15.64 7.73 -2.88
#